data_AF-A0A9W4EAW8-F1
#
_entry.id   AF-A0A9W4EAW8-F1
#
_cell.length_a   1.000
_cell.length_b   1.000
_cell.length_c   1.000
_cell.angle_alpha   90.00
_cell.angle_beta   90.00
_cell.angle_gamma   90.00
#
_symmetry.space_group_name_H-M   'P 1'
#
loop_
_entity.id
_entity.type
_entity.pdbx_description
1 polymer ?
#
loop_
_entity_poly.entity_id
_entity_poly.type
_entity_poly.pdbx_seq_one_letter_code
_entity_poly.pdbx_strand_id
1 'polypeptide(L)'
;MSSRLPSGQHSQVVLVGGSQYEYHPDIESVDRNLDGLRRVLTDPAYWGLPPENCHVIRNPENPDEVMTVLETAAERATDALIFYFAGHGFSDEGGLYLALKNTRQPRSAVRYNSIHYEWVRTAMLQGDSPATRRVIILDCCYSGRAANEQMGVVMGPESTGVHGAVVWAATTPTRLAVAPLDGEYTAFTGELMHTLDSGIEGASELLDMDTIFKRVSRNLVVKGFPQPDQHNRALGGQLALVRNRALSGAASAPIPEQTVPGGRGQPFAPFASSASWEPFTWGTMHTDLLVVEGDGESAIPEDSVHVRTMDEDVELPEEMARWRAEIEAEQESLRLAGKPYFWNGLNFAVDQVTIGRVAETEAPEIYLRLQNSDYFTFLATQQLDRQFADGTTPRSRYLDPYDPMDVPAFMGSSFGTNVAVITRDEKLIVSRRSQTVGSHPGTWNSSANEALSRVVDNAARRAPNIFDVARRGLSEELALSADEYRLSMLALTIDKGTHQWGALFLARLRGVTSHEFIARRSRGVSDKWEHDRHELVDFEIEPVTRFIFHPDRADLWSPTAPGLFYLALVSKYGRVAVERESARVLARLQHG
;
A
#
# COMPACT_ATOMS: atom_id res chain seq x y z
N MET A 1 23.81 18.64 2.05
CA MET A 1 24.52 18.86 3.33
C MET A 1 25.03 17.50 3.79
N SER A 2 26.28 17.40 4.25
CA SER A 2 26.84 16.12 4.74
C SER A 2 26.08 15.66 5.99
N SER A 3 25.58 14.42 5.99
CA SER A 3 24.94 13.81 7.17
C SER A 3 25.99 13.63 8.27
N ARG A 4 25.68 14.10 9.49
CA ARG A 4 26.50 13.91 10.69
C ARG A 4 25.65 13.28 11.79
N LEU A 5 26.28 12.50 12.67
CA LEU A 5 25.63 12.07 13.91
C LEU A 5 25.33 13.29 14.81
N PRO A 6 24.24 13.25 15.60
CA PRO A 6 24.02 14.20 16.67
C PRO A 6 25.18 14.17 17.66
N SER A 7 25.53 15.31 18.24
CA SER A 7 26.53 15.36 19.31
C SER A 7 25.94 14.74 20.56
N GLY A 8 26.55 13.65 21.06
CA GLY A 8 26.08 12.98 22.28
C GLY A 8 26.07 13.91 23.51
N GLN A 9 27.03 14.83 23.60
CA GLN A 9 27.11 15.82 24.70
C GLN A 9 25.95 16.82 24.71
N HIS A 10 25.31 17.01 23.56
CA HIS A 10 24.22 17.95 23.36
C HIS A 10 22.87 17.26 23.12
N SER A 11 22.83 15.94 23.26
CA SER A 11 21.64 15.14 23.01
C SER A 11 21.16 14.49 24.30
N GLN A 12 19.85 14.26 24.40
CA GLN A 12 19.23 13.57 25.52
C GLN A 12 18.32 12.46 25.01
N VAL A 13 18.28 11.34 25.73
CA VAL A 13 17.42 10.20 25.43
C VAL A 13 16.66 9.81 26.68
N VAL A 14 15.35 9.60 26.55
CA VAL A 14 14.47 9.11 27.61
C VAL A 14 13.83 7.81 27.13
N LEU A 15 14.20 6.69 27.76
CA LEU A 15 13.69 5.35 27.48
C LEU A 15 12.75 4.93 28.61
N VAL A 16 11.48 4.72 28.29
CA VAL A 16 10.43 4.38 29.26
C VAL A 16 9.88 3.00 28.91
N GLY A 17 9.71 2.12 29.90
CA GLY A 17 9.14 0.80 29.68
C GLY A 17 8.29 0.30 30.82
N GLY A 18 7.13 -0.26 30.50
CA GLY A 18 6.31 -1.05 31.41
C GLY A 18 6.42 -2.54 31.10
N SER A 19 7.20 -3.27 31.90
CA SER A 19 7.35 -4.72 31.86
C SER A 19 6.45 -5.45 32.87
N GLN A 20 6.08 -4.79 33.98
CA GLN A 20 5.27 -5.31 35.07
C GLN A 20 4.03 -4.44 35.31
N TYR A 21 2.87 -5.07 35.47
CA TYR A 21 1.58 -4.38 35.66
C TYR A 21 0.74 -5.02 36.75
N GLU A 22 0.01 -4.20 37.50
CA GLU A 22 -0.92 -4.68 38.54
C GLU A 22 -2.26 -5.18 37.97
N TYR A 23 -2.71 -4.58 36.85
CA TYR A 23 -4.04 -4.81 36.28
C TYR A 23 -4.02 -5.19 34.79
N HIS A 24 -2.84 -5.39 34.21
CA HIS A 24 -2.63 -5.79 32.83
C HIS A 24 -1.63 -6.93 32.76
N PRO A 25 -1.56 -7.70 31.65
CA PRO A 25 -0.53 -8.73 31.51
C PRO A 25 0.88 -8.14 31.46
N ASP A 26 1.84 -8.80 32.10
CA ASP A 26 3.25 -8.43 32.04
C ASP A 26 3.84 -8.59 30.63
N ILE A 27 4.85 -7.78 30.31
CA ILE A 27 5.61 -7.83 29.06
C ILE A 27 7.11 -7.87 29.41
N GLU A 28 7.57 -9.03 29.88
CA GLU A 28 8.91 -9.21 30.44
C GLU A 28 10.06 -8.78 29.52
N SER A 29 9.87 -8.87 28.19
CA SER A 29 10.87 -8.47 27.20
C SER A 29 11.12 -6.96 27.15
N VAL A 30 10.21 -6.13 27.67
CA VAL A 30 10.39 -4.66 27.72
C VAL A 30 11.59 -4.27 28.55
N ASP A 31 11.91 -4.99 29.63
CA ASP A 31 13.08 -4.63 30.43
C ASP A 31 14.38 -4.82 29.63
N ARG A 32 14.43 -5.88 28.82
CA ARG A 32 15.56 -6.19 27.93
C ARG A 32 15.66 -5.19 26.79
N ASN A 33 14.54 -4.71 26.23
CA ASN A 33 14.52 -3.62 25.26
C ASN A 33 15.29 -2.38 25.76
N LEU A 34 14.99 -1.95 26.99
CA LEU A 34 15.60 -0.77 27.58
C LEU A 34 17.12 -0.94 27.78
N ASP A 35 17.54 -2.12 28.23
CA ASP A 35 18.97 -2.42 28.39
C ASP A 35 19.70 -2.45 27.04
N GLY A 36 19.10 -3.09 26.04
CA GLY A 36 19.64 -3.17 24.68
C GLY A 36 19.81 -1.79 24.05
N LEU A 37 18.76 -0.97 24.09
CA LEU A 37 18.78 0.39 23.52
C LEU A 37 19.78 1.29 24.26
N ARG A 38 19.82 1.25 25.60
CA ARG A 38 20.82 2.01 26.39
C ARG A 38 22.24 1.61 25.98
N ARG A 39 22.52 0.31 25.85
CA ARG A 39 23.83 -0.20 25.43
C ARG A 39 24.23 0.36 24.06
N VAL A 40 23.36 0.21 23.05
CA VAL A 40 23.66 0.63 21.67
C VAL A 40 23.83 2.15 21.58
N LEU A 41 22.94 2.94 22.20
CA LEU A 41 23.01 4.40 22.08
C LEU A 41 24.24 5.00 22.77
N THR A 42 24.71 4.38 23.86
CA THR A 42 25.88 4.86 24.62
C THR A 42 27.22 4.37 24.09
N ASP A 43 27.22 3.31 23.28
CA ASP A 43 28.45 2.75 22.70
C ASP A 43 29.00 3.67 21.59
N PRO A 44 30.27 4.13 21.69
CA PRO A 44 30.93 4.96 20.67
C PRO A 44 31.00 4.32 19.28
N ALA A 45 30.90 2.99 19.19
CA ALA A 45 30.85 2.26 17.94
C ALA A 45 29.55 2.51 17.14
N TYR A 46 28.49 2.99 17.80
CA TYR A 46 27.19 3.28 17.21
C TYR A 46 26.91 4.78 17.24
N TRP A 47 26.86 5.39 18.41
CA TRP A 47 26.62 6.84 18.56
C TRP A 47 27.58 7.47 19.58
N GLY A 48 27.74 6.87 20.76
CA GLY A 48 28.57 7.42 21.82
C GLY A 48 27.87 8.49 22.65
N LEU A 49 26.56 8.33 22.89
CA LEU A 49 25.84 9.16 23.86
C LEU A 49 26.44 8.96 25.26
N PRO A 50 26.75 10.04 26.02
CA PRO A 50 27.17 9.91 27.41
C PRO A 50 26.12 9.14 28.23
N PRO A 51 26.51 8.13 29.03
CA PRO A 51 25.56 7.32 29.82
C PRO A 51 24.65 8.13 30.75
N GLU A 52 25.08 9.31 31.17
CA GLU A 52 24.33 10.29 31.98
C GLU A 52 23.24 11.05 31.19
N ASN A 53 23.32 11.04 29.85
CA ASN A 53 22.33 11.65 28.95
C ASN A 53 21.30 10.62 28.43
N CYS A 54 21.40 9.36 28.88
CA CYS A 54 20.44 8.30 28.59
C CYS A 54 19.66 7.97 29.88
N HIS A 55 18.43 8.44 29.98
CA HIS A 55 17.55 8.24 31.13
C HIS A 55 16.68 7.01 30.90
N VAL A 56 16.71 6.03 31.81
CA VAL A 56 15.90 4.81 31.72
C VAL A 56 14.92 4.78 32.88
N ILE A 57 13.62 4.70 32.56
CA ILE A 57 12.53 4.67 33.52
C ILE A 57 11.78 3.34 33.36
N ARG A 58 11.79 2.53 34.42
CA ARG A 58 11.21 1.18 34.42
C ARG A 58 9.97 1.13 35.30
N ASN A 59 8.89 0.57 34.77
CA ASN A 59 7.62 0.36 35.46
C ASN A 59 7.13 1.60 36.23
N PRO A 60 7.10 2.79 35.60
CA PRO A 60 6.65 3.99 36.28
C PRO A 60 5.24 3.81 36.84
N GLU A 61 5.02 4.33 38.05
CA GLU A 61 3.73 4.22 38.76
C GLU A 61 2.92 5.52 38.72
N ASN A 62 3.54 6.63 38.29
CA ASN A 62 2.86 7.90 38.12
C ASN A 62 3.36 8.65 36.88
N PRO A 63 2.50 9.46 36.21
CA PRO A 63 2.92 10.22 35.03
C PRO A 63 4.03 11.23 35.30
N ASP A 64 4.04 11.85 36.48
CA ASP A 64 4.98 12.91 36.86
C ASP A 64 6.44 12.42 36.85
N GLU A 65 6.68 11.15 37.20
CA GLU A 65 7.99 10.48 37.16
C GLU A 65 8.59 10.52 35.75
N VAL A 66 7.77 10.29 34.73
CA VAL A 66 8.20 10.31 33.33
C VAL A 66 8.26 11.74 32.80
N MET A 67 7.23 12.54 33.06
CA MET A 67 7.14 13.90 32.52
C MET A 67 8.24 14.81 33.08
N THR A 68 8.56 14.73 34.37
CA THR A 68 9.64 15.52 34.98
C THR A 68 10.99 15.23 34.33
N VAL A 69 11.30 13.94 34.07
CA VAL A 69 12.54 13.54 33.42
C VAL A 69 12.56 13.99 31.95
N LEU A 70 11.43 13.84 31.25
CA LEU A 70 11.30 14.27 29.86
C LEU A 70 11.47 15.78 29.71
N GLU A 71 10.84 16.58 30.55
CA GLU A 71 10.96 18.04 30.55
C GLU A 71 12.40 18.48 30.87
N THR A 72 13.03 17.88 31.89
CA THR A 72 14.43 18.15 32.23
C THR A 72 15.37 17.78 31.08
N ALA A 73 15.13 16.65 30.40
CA ALA A 73 15.87 16.24 29.22
C ALA A 73 15.64 17.21 28.04
N ALA A 74 14.41 17.66 27.86
CA ALA A 74 14.04 18.60 26.82
C ALA A 74 14.75 19.95 26.98
N GLU A 75 14.88 20.47 28.21
CA GLU A 75 15.63 21.69 28.52
C GLU A 75 17.13 21.58 28.20
N ARG A 76 17.72 20.38 28.39
CA ARG A 76 19.16 20.15 28.23
C ARG A 76 19.57 19.78 26.80
N ALA A 77 18.66 19.25 26.00
CA ALA A 77 18.95 18.83 24.64
C ALA A 77 19.02 20.02 23.69
N THR A 78 20.20 20.29 23.12
CA THR A 78 20.40 21.34 22.10
C THR A 78 20.63 20.76 20.70
N ASP A 79 21.00 19.48 20.59
CA ASP A 79 21.16 18.78 19.30
C ASP A 79 19.98 17.83 19.02
N ALA A 80 19.90 16.70 19.71
CA ALA A 80 18.82 15.72 19.57
C ALA A 80 18.12 15.36 20.89
N LEU A 81 16.80 15.23 20.85
CA LEU A 81 15.97 14.72 21.94
C LEU A 81 15.22 13.49 21.45
N ILE A 82 15.41 12.34 22.10
CA ILE A 82 14.76 11.08 21.72
C ILE A 82 13.92 10.57 22.90
N PHE A 83 12.64 10.30 22.66
CA PHE A 83 11.74 9.63 23.58
C PHE A 83 11.38 8.25 23.03
N TYR A 84 11.50 7.21 23.85
CA TYR A 84 11.07 5.86 23.53
C TYR A 84 10.12 5.36 24.63
N PHE A 85 9.01 4.76 24.24
CA PHE A 85 8.09 4.07 25.14
C PHE A 85 7.81 2.64 24.65
N ALA A 86 7.86 1.66 25.56
CA ALA A 86 7.38 0.31 25.28
C ALA A 86 6.47 -0.21 26.40
N GLY A 87 5.33 -0.80 26.03
CA GLY A 87 4.35 -1.27 27.00
C GLY A 87 2.93 -1.36 26.46
N HIS A 88 1.95 -1.41 27.35
CA HIS A 88 0.55 -1.31 26.93
C HIS A 88 0.19 0.10 26.49
N GLY A 89 -0.60 0.20 25.42
CA GLY A 89 -1.19 1.44 24.93
C GLY A 89 -2.70 1.30 24.83
N PHE A 90 -3.43 2.37 25.20
CA PHE A 90 -4.88 2.43 25.13
C PHE A 90 -5.30 3.66 24.33
N SER A 91 -6.30 3.52 23.47
CA SER A 91 -6.88 4.62 22.70
C SER A 91 -8.37 4.75 22.99
N ASP A 92 -8.82 6.00 23.17
CA ASP A 92 -10.23 6.38 23.24
C ASP A 92 -10.46 7.72 22.51
N GLU A 93 -11.66 8.32 22.62
CA GLU A 93 -12.00 9.62 22.00
C GLU A 93 -11.04 10.77 22.38
N GLY A 94 -10.31 10.65 23.49
CA GLY A 94 -9.33 11.63 23.94
C GLY A 94 -7.92 11.40 23.39
N GLY A 95 -7.66 10.34 22.63
CA GLY A 95 -6.35 10.03 22.04
C GLY A 95 -5.66 8.81 22.65
N LEU A 96 -4.33 8.75 22.53
CA LEU A 96 -3.51 7.64 23.06
C LEU A 96 -3.05 7.90 24.49
N TYR A 97 -3.10 6.85 25.28
CA TYR A 97 -2.63 6.79 26.66
C TYR A 97 -1.61 5.66 26.78
N LEU A 98 -0.43 5.99 27.33
CA LEU A 98 0.67 5.06 27.59
C LEU A 98 0.50 4.50 29.01
N ALA A 99 0.37 3.19 29.12
CA ALA A 99 0.08 2.53 30.39
C ALA A 99 1.29 2.59 31.34
N LEU A 100 0.96 2.76 32.62
CA LEU A 100 1.85 2.71 33.77
C LEU A 100 1.59 1.41 34.55
N LYS A 101 2.48 1.06 35.47
CA LYS A 101 2.39 -0.19 36.25
C LYS A 101 1.04 -0.33 36.97
N ASN A 102 0.50 0.76 37.49
CA ASN A 102 -0.76 0.78 38.25
C ASN A 102 -2.00 1.19 37.40
N THR A 103 -1.89 1.30 36.07
CA THR A 103 -3.03 1.65 35.19
C THR A 103 -4.17 0.65 35.36
N ARG A 104 -5.40 1.13 35.62
CA ARG A 104 -6.53 0.29 36.05
C ARG A 104 -7.48 -0.10 34.90
N GLN A 105 -8.14 -1.24 35.06
CA GLN A 105 -9.34 -1.64 34.28
C GLN A 105 -10.64 -1.34 35.07
N PRO A 106 -11.79 -1.09 34.40
CA PRO A 106 -12.03 -1.08 32.95
C PRO A 106 -11.47 0.19 32.26
N ARG A 107 -11.43 0.19 30.91
CA ARG A 107 -10.85 1.28 30.07
C ARG A 107 -11.25 2.71 30.48
N SER A 108 -12.43 2.91 31.08
CA SER A 108 -12.89 4.23 31.57
C SER A 108 -12.05 4.80 32.72
N ALA A 109 -11.27 3.98 33.43
CA ALA A 109 -10.40 4.40 34.52
C ALA A 109 -8.95 4.74 34.08
N VAL A 110 -8.57 4.39 32.85
CA VAL A 110 -7.19 4.54 32.31
C VAL A 110 -6.74 6.00 32.32
N ARG A 111 -7.65 6.95 32.12
CA ARG A 111 -7.35 8.40 32.00
C ARG A 111 -6.68 9.01 33.23
N TYR A 112 -6.83 8.40 34.41
CA TYR A 112 -6.37 8.99 35.67
C TYR A 112 -4.98 8.51 36.13
N ASN A 113 -4.45 7.45 35.53
CA ASN A 113 -3.18 6.84 35.93
C ASN A 113 -2.41 6.25 34.74
N SER A 114 -2.39 6.99 33.64
CA SER A 114 -1.59 6.73 32.43
C SER A 114 -1.01 8.05 31.92
N ILE A 115 -0.06 7.99 30.99
CA ILE A 115 0.49 9.19 30.36
C ILE A 115 -0.29 9.46 29.08
N HIS A 116 -0.93 10.63 29.00
CA HIS A 116 -1.54 11.05 27.75
C HIS A 116 -0.47 11.41 26.72
N TYR A 117 -0.57 10.88 25.50
CA TYR A 117 0.43 11.08 24.45
C TYR A 117 0.64 12.57 24.12
N GLU A 118 -0.40 13.40 24.22
CA GLU A 118 -0.27 14.83 23.97
C GLU A 118 0.69 15.50 24.97
N TRP A 119 0.79 15.02 26.21
CA TRP A 119 1.75 15.56 27.18
C TRP A 119 3.20 15.33 26.73
N VAL A 120 3.50 14.11 26.27
CA VAL A 120 4.81 13.79 25.67
C VAL A 120 5.07 14.65 24.44
N ARG A 121 4.07 14.77 23.57
CA ARG A 121 4.16 15.59 22.35
C ARG A 121 4.42 17.06 22.67
N THR A 122 3.69 17.65 23.62
CA THR A 122 3.89 19.04 24.06
C THR A 122 5.29 19.22 24.64
N ALA A 123 5.75 18.33 25.53
CA ALA A 123 7.09 18.41 26.09
C ALA A 123 8.19 18.31 25.01
N MET A 124 7.97 17.47 23.99
CA MET A 124 8.90 17.31 22.88
C MET A 124 8.87 18.49 21.90
N LEU A 125 7.69 18.99 21.50
CA LEU A 125 7.49 19.89 20.35
C LEU A 125 7.19 21.35 20.71
N GLN A 126 6.56 21.60 21.85
CA GLN A 126 6.03 22.92 22.24
C GLN A 126 6.72 23.50 23.48
N GLY A 127 7.45 22.68 24.26
CA GLY A 127 8.29 23.18 25.34
C GLY A 127 9.47 24.02 24.84
N ASP A 128 10.10 24.78 25.73
CA ASP A 128 11.30 25.62 25.47
C ASP A 128 12.55 24.81 25.06
N SER A 129 12.39 23.57 24.59
CA SER A 129 13.49 22.69 24.19
C SER A 129 14.27 23.27 23.01
N PRO A 130 15.57 23.54 23.16
CA PRO A 130 16.40 24.07 22.08
C PRO A 130 16.82 22.98 21.07
N ALA A 131 16.37 21.73 21.24
CA ALA A 131 16.77 20.62 20.38
C ALA A 131 16.44 20.90 18.91
N THR A 132 17.40 20.64 18.02
CA THR A 132 17.17 20.78 16.57
C THR A 132 16.55 19.55 15.93
N ARG A 133 16.62 18.41 16.64
CA ARG A 133 16.17 17.08 16.20
C ARG A 133 15.36 16.43 17.31
N ARG A 134 14.18 15.92 17.00
CA ARG A 134 13.24 15.36 17.98
C ARG A 134 12.70 14.03 17.46
N VAL A 135 12.77 12.98 18.26
CA VAL A 135 12.34 11.65 17.86
C VAL A 135 11.47 11.04 18.94
N ILE A 136 10.34 10.47 18.56
CA ILE A 136 9.43 9.73 19.43
C ILE A 136 9.30 8.31 18.84
N ILE A 137 9.53 7.27 19.65
CA ILE A 137 9.39 5.87 19.25
C ILE A 137 8.43 5.20 20.22
N LEU A 138 7.34 4.63 19.72
CA LEU A 138 6.26 4.01 20.47
C LEU A 138 6.14 2.52 20.10
N ASP A 139 6.60 1.66 20.99
CA ASP A 139 6.47 0.20 20.92
C ASP A 139 5.30 -0.27 21.81
N CYS A 140 4.09 0.16 21.46
CA CYS A 140 2.86 -0.16 22.18
C CYS A 140 1.64 -0.30 21.24
N CYS A 141 0.62 -1.06 21.65
CA CYS A 141 -0.64 -1.24 20.92
C CYS A 141 -1.34 0.12 20.65
N TYR A 142 -2.00 0.26 19.50
CA TYR A 142 -2.79 1.45 19.10
C TYR A 142 -2.00 2.76 18.91
N SER A 143 -0.67 2.69 18.88
CA SER A 143 0.21 3.84 18.63
C SER A 143 -0.02 4.50 17.26
N GLY A 144 -0.38 3.73 16.23
CA GLY A 144 -0.69 4.27 14.89
C GLY A 144 -1.98 5.09 14.79
N ARG A 145 -3.01 4.82 15.64
CA ARG A 145 -4.29 5.54 15.58
C ARG A 145 -4.20 6.98 16.10
N ALA A 146 -3.55 7.18 17.24
CA ALA A 146 -3.44 8.52 17.83
C ALA A 146 -2.38 9.40 17.18
N ALA A 147 -1.34 8.80 16.59
CA ALA A 147 -0.40 9.52 15.74
C ALA A 147 -1.12 10.13 14.52
N ASN A 148 -2.14 9.45 13.98
CA ASN A 148 -2.98 9.94 12.88
C ASN A 148 -4.01 10.99 13.33
N GLU A 149 -4.83 10.71 14.35
CA GLU A 149 -5.97 11.54 14.77
C GLU A 149 -5.56 12.87 15.44
N GLN A 150 -4.52 12.89 16.28
CA GLN A 150 -4.13 14.10 17.03
C GLN A 150 -3.13 15.00 16.29
N MET A 151 -2.35 14.43 15.36
CA MET A 151 -1.51 15.25 14.48
C MET A 151 -2.36 15.97 13.44
N GLY A 152 -3.36 15.33 12.81
CA GLY A 152 -4.24 15.98 11.82
C GLY A 152 -4.90 17.28 12.31
N VAL A 153 -5.29 17.36 13.58
CA VAL A 153 -6.03 18.49 14.16
C VAL A 153 -5.15 19.72 14.48
N VAL A 154 -3.86 19.53 14.79
CA VAL A 154 -2.94 20.62 15.18
C VAL A 154 -1.99 21.02 14.04
N MET A 155 -1.89 20.20 13.00
CA MET A 155 -1.00 20.37 11.84
C MET A 155 -1.58 21.27 10.73
N GLY A 156 -2.62 22.07 11.01
CA GLY A 156 -3.16 23.09 10.10
C GLY A 156 -2.11 24.14 9.66
N PRO A 157 -2.39 24.90 8.59
CA PRO A 157 -1.42 25.73 7.84
C PRO A 157 -0.70 26.82 8.66
N GLU A 158 -1.10 27.06 9.90
CA GLU A 158 -0.56 28.14 10.76
C GLU A 158 0.52 27.68 11.76
N SER A 159 0.85 26.39 11.86
CA SER A 159 1.92 25.87 12.74
C SER A 159 3.32 26.02 12.12
N THR A 160 3.74 27.26 11.87
CA THR A 160 5.02 27.63 11.25
C THR A 160 6.16 27.65 12.30
N GLY A 161 6.96 26.58 12.41
CA GLY A 161 8.25 26.69 13.11
C GLY A 161 8.96 25.42 13.61
N VAL A 162 8.32 24.26 13.72
CA VAL A 162 8.98 23.09 14.35
C VAL A 162 9.58 22.14 13.30
N HIS A 163 10.91 22.12 13.21
CA HIS A 163 11.69 21.20 12.38
C HIS A 163 12.02 19.89 13.12
N GLY A 164 11.89 18.74 12.42
CA GLY A 164 12.61 17.50 12.76
C GLY A 164 11.96 16.56 13.78
N ALA A 165 10.64 16.33 13.71
CA ALA A 165 9.94 15.33 14.53
C ALA A 165 9.68 14.03 13.74
N VAL A 166 10.08 12.87 14.29
CA VAL A 166 9.78 11.54 13.74
C VAL A 166 9.04 10.72 14.79
N VAL A 167 7.86 10.16 14.45
CA VAL A 167 7.12 9.21 15.30
C VAL A 167 7.17 7.83 14.68
N TRP A 168 7.64 6.80 15.40
CA TRP A 168 7.54 5.39 15.01
C TRP A 168 6.52 4.67 15.88
N ALA A 169 5.60 3.92 15.28
CA ALA A 169 4.55 3.19 15.99
C ALA A 169 4.57 1.69 15.62
N ALA A 170 4.70 0.79 16.59
CA ALA A 170 4.87 -0.65 16.34
C ALA A 170 3.63 -1.38 15.79
N THR A 171 2.45 -0.74 15.71
CA THR A 171 1.20 -1.38 15.26
C THR A 171 0.24 -0.44 14.51
N THR A 172 -0.48 -0.98 13.51
CA THR A 172 -1.63 -0.33 12.85
C THR A 172 -2.90 -0.31 13.74
N PRO A 173 -3.96 0.46 13.41
CA PRO A 173 -5.12 0.73 14.28
C PRO A 173 -5.94 -0.49 14.76
N THR A 174 -5.67 -1.70 14.27
CA THR A 174 -6.52 -2.88 14.47
C THR A 174 -5.81 -4.14 15.01
N ARG A 175 -4.49 -4.11 15.31
CA ARG A 175 -3.78 -5.28 15.85
C ARG A 175 -2.98 -4.99 17.14
N LEU A 176 -2.91 -5.99 18.01
CA LEU A 176 -2.13 -5.98 19.24
C LEU A 176 -0.63 -6.11 18.92
N ALA A 177 0.22 -5.41 19.68
CA ALA A 177 1.66 -5.59 19.64
C ALA A 177 2.00 -7.00 20.13
N VAL A 178 2.76 -7.75 19.34
CA VAL A 178 3.11 -9.14 19.63
C VAL A 178 4.48 -9.18 20.28
N ALA A 179 4.55 -9.60 21.54
CA ALA A 179 5.77 -10.16 22.10
C ALA A 179 5.80 -11.65 21.74
N PRO A 180 6.78 -12.14 20.95
CA PRO A 180 6.92 -13.58 20.72
C PRO A 180 7.09 -14.29 22.06
N LEU A 181 6.39 -15.42 22.28
CA LEU A 181 6.69 -16.27 23.44
C LEU A 181 8.19 -16.61 23.41
N ASP A 182 8.89 -16.34 24.52
CA ASP A 182 10.34 -16.57 24.71
C ASP A 182 11.29 -15.65 23.92
N GLY A 183 10.81 -14.53 23.35
CA GLY A 183 11.67 -13.54 22.69
C GLY A 183 12.59 -12.76 23.66
N GLU A 184 13.85 -12.54 23.27
CA GLU A 184 14.78 -11.67 24.01
C GLU A 184 14.28 -10.22 24.08
N TYR A 185 13.65 -9.73 23.01
CA TYR A 185 13.08 -8.38 22.89
C TYR A 185 11.61 -8.46 22.44
N THR A 186 10.86 -7.35 22.52
CA THR A 186 9.58 -7.23 21.78
C THR A 186 9.84 -7.31 20.27
N ALA A 187 8.84 -7.66 19.45
CA ALA A 187 9.06 -7.86 18.02
C ALA A 187 9.69 -6.65 17.33
N PHE A 188 9.12 -5.45 17.51
CA PHE A 188 9.63 -4.21 16.92
C PHE A 188 11.04 -3.88 17.42
N THR A 189 11.26 -3.86 18.73
CA THR A 189 12.56 -3.51 19.30
C THR A 189 13.62 -4.55 18.99
N GLY A 190 13.28 -5.83 18.96
CA GLY A 190 14.20 -6.90 18.56
C GLY A 190 14.69 -6.75 17.13
N GLU A 191 13.82 -6.34 16.21
CA GLU A 191 14.23 -6.07 14.84
C GLU A 191 15.04 -4.77 14.69
N LEU A 192 14.68 -3.74 15.45
CA LEU A 192 15.49 -2.52 15.54
C LEU A 192 16.90 -2.84 16.02
N MET A 193 17.03 -3.57 17.13
CA MET A 193 18.32 -3.97 17.69
C MET A 193 19.13 -4.82 16.70
N HIS A 194 18.50 -5.79 16.03
CA HIS A 194 19.15 -6.59 15.00
C HIS A 194 19.69 -5.73 13.85
N THR A 195 18.88 -4.79 13.36
CA THR A 195 19.26 -3.88 12.28
C THR A 195 20.44 -2.97 12.68
N LEU A 196 20.44 -2.44 13.91
CA LEU A 196 21.52 -1.59 14.41
C LEU A 196 22.83 -2.38 14.59
N ASP A 197 22.76 -3.60 15.13
CA ASP A 197 23.95 -4.44 15.40
C ASP A 197 24.56 -5.01 14.12
N SER A 198 23.75 -5.48 13.16
CA SER A 198 24.25 -6.02 11.88
C SER A 198 24.66 -4.91 10.89
N GLY A 199 24.08 -3.72 11.02
CA GLY A 199 24.20 -2.68 10.00
C GLY A 199 23.46 -3.03 8.71
N ILE A 200 23.59 -2.15 7.71
CA ILE A 200 22.92 -2.31 6.42
C ILE A 200 23.98 -2.23 5.32
N GLU A 201 24.30 -3.39 4.72
CA GLU A 201 25.19 -3.45 3.56
C GLU A 201 24.64 -2.59 2.41
N GLY A 202 25.53 -1.85 1.75
CA GLY A 202 25.17 -0.92 0.67
C GLY A 202 24.57 0.42 1.12
N ALA A 203 24.26 0.60 2.41
CA ALA A 203 23.86 1.89 2.97
C ALA A 203 25.07 2.77 3.32
N SER A 204 24.79 4.05 3.60
CA SER A 204 25.81 5.04 3.98
C SER A 204 26.56 4.66 5.28
N GLU A 205 27.71 5.30 5.54
CA GLU A 205 28.49 5.12 6.78
C GLU A 205 27.69 5.49 8.03
N LEU A 206 26.76 6.43 7.90
CA LEU A 206 25.82 6.77 8.95
C LEU A 206 24.42 6.35 8.52
N LEU A 207 23.74 5.58 9.36
CA LEU A 207 22.37 5.15 9.12
C LEU A 207 21.42 6.22 9.63
N ASP A 208 20.60 6.76 8.73
CA ASP A 208 19.52 7.66 9.10
C ASP A 208 18.24 6.92 9.52
N MET A 209 17.38 7.66 10.21
CA MET A 209 16.12 7.14 10.73
C MET A 209 15.28 6.52 9.62
N ASP A 210 15.14 7.15 8.45
CA ASP A 210 14.36 6.60 7.34
C ASP A 210 14.92 5.24 6.85
N THR A 211 16.25 5.15 6.70
CA THR A 211 16.92 3.92 6.29
C THR A 211 16.76 2.81 7.33
N ILE A 212 16.90 3.13 8.62
CA ILE A 212 16.71 2.18 9.72
C ILE A 212 15.25 1.72 9.75
N PHE A 213 14.30 2.64 9.68
CA PHE A 213 12.88 2.31 9.71
C PHE A 213 12.49 1.40 8.54
N LYS A 214 12.89 1.72 7.31
CA LYS A 214 12.63 0.88 6.12
C LYS A 214 13.17 -0.54 6.30
N ARG A 215 14.39 -0.69 6.84
CA ARG A 215 14.99 -2.01 7.10
C ARG A 215 14.25 -2.78 8.19
N VAL A 216 13.94 -2.12 9.31
CA VAL A 216 13.21 -2.73 10.43
C VAL A 216 11.82 -3.20 9.97
N SER A 217 11.11 -2.33 9.25
CA SER A 217 9.77 -2.61 8.74
C SER A 217 9.75 -3.79 7.78
N ARG A 218 10.71 -3.82 6.85
CA ARG A 218 10.91 -4.96 5.95
C ARG A 218 11.07 -6.26 6.70
N ASN A 219 11.99 -6.27 7.67
CA ASN A 219 12.34 -7.49 8.37
C ASN A 219 11.23 -7.96 9.32
N LEU A 220 10.46 -7.04 9.92
CA LEU A 220 9.25 -7.38 10.70
C LEU A 220 8.21 -8.07 9.82
N VAL A 221 7.95 -7.53 8.63
CA VAL A 221 7.00 -8.13 7.67
C VAL A 221 7.48 -9.52 7.23
N VAL A 222 8.78 -9.68 6.90
CA VAL A 222 9.37 -10.99 6.57
C VAL A 222 9.19 -12.01 7.69
N LYS A 223 9.24 -11.56 8.95
CA LYS A 223 9.03 -12.40 10.14
C LYS A 223 7.55 -12.62 10.48
N GLY A 224 6.61 -12.10 9.69
CA GLY A 224 5.17 -12.24 9.89
C GLY A 224 4.58 -11.30 10.96
N PHE A 225 5.32 -10.28 11.39
CA PHE A 225 4.84 -9.27 12.34
C PHE A 225 4.12 -8.10 11.63
N PRO A 226 3.26 -7.35 12.33
CA PRO A 226 2.63 -6.15 11.78
C PRO A 226 3.67 -5.13 11.28
N GLN A 227 3.35 -4.46 10.17
CA GLN A 227 4.15 -3.35 9.68
C GLN A 227 4.02 -2.15 10.64
N PRO A 228 5.14 -1.56 11.09
CA PRO A 228 5.10 -0.35 11.90
C PRO A 228 4.78 0.89 11.04
N ASP A 229 4.29 1.95 11.66
CA ASP A 229 3.94 3.22 10.99
C ASP A 229 4.98 4.33 11.29
N GLN A 230 5.18 5.27 10.36
CA GLN A 230 6.08 6.41 10.51
C GLN A 230 5.44 7.71 10.03
N HIS A 231 5.48 8.73 10.89
CA HIS A 231 5.12 10.11 10.52
C HIS A 231 6.34 11.03 10.59
N ASN A 232 6.50 11.91 9.60
CA ASN A 232 7.68 12.78 9.45
C ASN A 232 7.30 14.18 8.97
N ARG A 233 7.93 15.23 9.51
CA ARG A 233 7.92 16.61 8.97
C ARG A 233 9.34 17.07 8.62
N ALA A 234 9.51 17.64 7.42
CA ALA A 234 10.77 18.18 6.89
C ALA A 234 11.93 17.15 6.83
N LEU A 235 13.19 17.61 6.82
CA LEU A 235 14.42 16.79 6.71
C LEU A 235 14.64 15.78 7.87
N GLY A 236 13.64 15.54 8.74
CA GLY A 236 13.73 14.65 9.91
C GLY A 236 14.04 13.18 9.57
N GLY A 237 13.71 12.73 8.36
CA GLY A 237 14.04 11.38 7.87
C GLY A 237 15.53 11.19 7.59
N GLN A 238 16.25 12.29 7.33
CA GLN A 238 17.69 12.30 7.03
C GLN A 238 18.55 12.43 8.31
N LEU A 239 17.94 12.25 9.49
CA LEU A 239 18.65 12.24 10.76
C LEU A 239 19.47 10.96 10.88
N ALA A 240 20.78 11.05 10.66
CA ALA A 240 21.72 10.00 11.03
C ALA A 240 21.60 9.68 12.53
N LEU A 241 21.29 8.44 12.89
CA LEU A 241 21.13 7.99 14.27
C LEU A 241 22.39 7.25 14.77
N VAL A 242 22.95 6.35 13.96
CA VAL A 242 24.11 5.52 14.34
C VAL A 242 25.08 5.33 13.18
N ARG A 243 26.30 4.87 13.48
CA ARG A 243 27.26 4.36 12.50
C ARG A 243 26.81 3.01 11.95
N ASN A 244 26.98 2.82 10.66
CA ASN A 244 26.69 1.58 9.98
C ASN A 244 27.77 0.54 10.29
N ARG A 245 27.40 -0.47 11.08
CA ARG A 245 28.29 -1.56 11.48
C ARG A 245 28.75 -2.43 10.32
N ALA A 246 28.01 -2.47 9.21
CA ALA A 246 28.36 -3.25 8.02
C ALA A 246 29.64 -2.78 7.31
N LEU A 247 30.08 -1.53 7.53
CA LEU A 247 31.29 -0.97 6.90
C LEU A 247 32.54 -1.02 7.78
N SER A 248 32.39 -1.34 9.07
CA SER A 248 33.50 -1.46 10.01
C SER A 248 34.05 -2.89 9.99
N GLY A 249 34.94 -3.19 9.02
CA GLY A 249 35.53 -4.52 8.86
C GLY A 249 36.21 -5.03 10.14
N ALA A 250 35.56 -5.97 10.84
CA ALA A 250 36.17 -6.88 11.80
C ALA A 250 35.39 -8.20 11.81
N ALA A 251 36.12 -9.28 11.53
CA ALA A 251 35.67 -10.65 11.33
C ALA A 251 34.61 -11.16 12.33
N SER A 252 33.53 -11.75 11.80
CA SER A 252 32.68 -12.68 12.54
C SER A 252 32.91 -14.12 12.05
N ALA A 253 33.15 -15.00 13.02
CA ALA A 253 33.41 -16.43 12.91
C ALA A 253 32.26 -17.22 12.23
N PRO A 254 32.50 -18.48 11.81
CA PRO A 254 31.53 -19.26 11.04
C PRO A 254 30.30 -19.60 11.89
N ILE A 255 29.12 -19.34 11.34
CA ILE A 255 27.82 -19.77 11.90
C ILE A 255 27.75 -21.31 11.82
N PRO A 256 27.39 -22.04 12.90
CA PRO A 256 27.11 -23.46 12.82
C PRO A 256 25.84 -23.70 11.99
N GLU A 257 25.96 -24.60 11.03
CA GLU A 257 24.88 -25.13 10.18
C GLU A 257 23.77 -25.73 11.07
N GLN A 258 22.74 -24.95 11.38
CA GLN A 258 21.44 -25.49 11.79
C GLN A 258 20.59 -25.69 10.55
N THR A 259 20.34 -26.96 10.26
CA THR A 259 19.48 -27.44 9.18
C THR A 259 18.06 -26.88 9.29
N VAL A 260 17.70 -25.98 8.38
CA VAL A 260 16.32 -25.57 8.10
C VAL A 260 15.89 -26.22 6.78
N PRO A 261 14.77 -26.95 6.72
CA PRO A 261 14.22 -27.47 5.47
C PRO A 261 13.82 -26.31 4.55
N GLY A 262 14.12 -26.45 3.26
CA GLY A 262 14.08 -25.41 2.22
C GLY A 262 12.93 -24.40 2.30
N GLY A 263 13.30 -23.12 2.28
CA GLY A 263 12.40 -21.99 2.10
C GLY A 263 13.19 -20.81 1.57
N ARG A 264 13.12 -20.57 0.25
CA ARG A 264 13.73 -19.42 -0.41
C ARG A 264 12.92 -18.17 -0.09
N GLY A 265 13.56 -17.16 0.49
CA GLY A 265 12.94 -15.86 0.67
C GLY A 265 13.94 -14.79 1.11
N GLN A 266 14.29 -13.91 0.18
CA GLN A 266 14.37 -12.46 0.36
C GLN A 266 14.46 -11.80 -1.02
N PRO A 267 14.19 -10.49 -1.17
CA PRO A 267 13.61 -9.53 -0.21
C PRO A 267 12.51 -8.66 -0.84
N PHE A 268 11.87 -7.73 -0.10
CA PHE A 268 11.62 -6.32 -0.51
C PHE A 268 10.87 -5.48 0.56
N ALA A 269 10.99 -4.15 0.41
CA ALA A 269 10.24 -3.02 0.98
C ALA A 269 10.35 -1.84 -0.05
N PRO A 270 9.49 -0.77 -0.08
CA PRO A 270 8.80 -0.11 1.05
C PRO A 270 7.36 0.49 0.87
N PHE A 271 6.59 0.51 1.98
CA PHE A 271 5.52 1.43 2.43
C PHE A 271 4.26 1.79 1.59
N ALA A 272 3.28 0.89 1.71
CA ALA A 272 1.90 1.03 2.22
C ALA A 272 1.12 2.34 1.98
N SER A 273 0.31 2.33 0.92
CA SER A 273 -1.04 2.93 0.91
C SER A 273 -1.99 2.10 1.78
N SER A 274 -3.22 2.57 2.00
CA SER A 274 -4.32 1.81 2.62
C SER A 274 -4.73 0.53 1.87
N ALA A 275 -3.98 0.12 0.85
CA ALA A 275 -4.09 -1.18 0.22
C ALA A 275 -3.42 -2.25 1.10
N SER A 276 -4.19 -3.21 1.60
CA SER A 276 -3.62 -4.54 1.78
C SER A 276 -3.07 -4.97 0.42
N TRP A 277 -1.77 -5.23 0.29
CA TRP A 277 -1.17 -5.84 -0.92
C TRP A 277 -1.63 -7.29 -1.16
N GLU A 278 -2.61 -7.72 -0.36
CA GLU A 278 -3.36 -8.95 -0.50
C GLU A 278 -4.20 -8.87 -1.79
N PRO A 279 -4.16 -9.91 -2.63
CA PRO A 279 -5.05 -10.01 -3.78
C PRO A 279 -6.52 -9.95 -3.33
N PHE A 280 -7.38 -9.47 -4.21
CA PHE A 280 -8.79 -9.26 -3.95
C PHE A 280 -9.47 -10.57 -3.54
N THR A 281 -10.23 -10.50 -2.45
CA THR A 281 -11.01 -11.63 -1.95
C THR A 281 -12.48 -11.27 -1.83
N TRP A 282 -13.34 -12.18 -2.28
CA TRP A 282 -14.77 -12.13 -2.02
C TRP A 282 -15.23 -13.55 -1.66
N GLY A 283 -15.64 -13.78 -0.42
CA GLY A 283 -15.97 -15.13 0.03
C GLY A 283 -14.79 -16.09 -0.17
N THR A 284 -14.99 -17.17 -0.94
CA THR A 284 -13.94 -18.13 -1.30
C THR A 284 -13.22 -17.82 -2.62
N MET A 285 -13.62 -16.74 -3.32
CA MET A 285 -13.00 -16.34 -4.58
C MET A 285 -11.80 -15.46 -4.28
N HIS A 286 -10.69 -15.79 -4.92
CA HIS A 286 -9.44 -15.06 -4.88
C HIS A 286 -9.08 -14.70 -6.33
N THR A 287 -8.75 -13.44 -6.61
CA THR A 287 -8.25 -13.03 -7.93
C THR A 287 -6.95 -12.26 -7.76
N ASP A 288 -6.14 -12.21 -8.82
CA ASP A 288 -4.88 -11.45 -8.83
C ASP A 288 -5.08 -9.93 -8.82
N LEU A 289 -6.32 -9.45 -8.81
CA LEU A 289 -6.63 -8.03 -8.72
C LEU A 289 -6.17 -7.47 -7.38
N LEU A 290 -5.42 -6.39 -7.42
CA LEU A 290 -5.05 -5.58 -6.28
C LEU A 290 -5.70 -4.22 -6.40
N VAL A 291 -6.36 -3.77 -5.34
CA VAL A 291 -6.91 -2.41 -5.24
C VAL A 291 -5.85 -1.51 -4.61
N VAL A 292 -5.33 -0.58 -5.40
CA VAL A 292 -4.30 0.38 -4.99
C VAL A 292 -4.91 1.58 -4.27
N GLU A 293 -6.06 2.06 -4.78
CA GLU A 293 -6.84 3.16 -4.21
C GLU A 293 -8.33 2.95 -4.49
N GLY A 294 -9.19 3.43 -3.60
CA GLY A 294 -10.63 3.28 -3.67
C GLY A 294 -11.15 2.04 -2.93
N ASP A 295 -12.38 2.13 -2.45
CA ASP A 295 -13.01 1.10 -1.63
C ASP A 295 -14.41 0.69 -2.14
N GLY A 296 -14.86 1.34 -3.22
CA GLY A 296 -16.20 1.21 -3.79
C GLY A 296 -17.30 1.91 -3.01
N GLU A 297 -17.07 2.38 -1.77
CA GLU A 297 -18.07 3.12 -0.99
C GLU A 297 -18.16 4.57 -1.44
N SER A 298 -17.00 5.19 -1.70
CA SER A 298 -16.90 6.55 -2.23
C SER A 298 -16.39 6.54 -3.66
N ALA A 299 -17.05 7.29 -4.54
CA ALA A 299 -16.57 7.48 -5.90
C ALA A 299 -15.34 8.40 -5.89
N ILE A 300 -14.29 7.99 -6.61
CA ILE A 300 -13.16 8.85 -6.93
C ILE A 300 -13.62 9.81 -8.03
N PRO A 301 -13.61 11.14 -7.79
CA PRO A 301 -14.11 12.08 -8.77
C PRO A 301 -13.06 12.36 -9.85
N GLU A 302 -13.53 12.77 -11.03
CA GLU A 302 -12.69 12.96 -12.22
C GLU A 302 -11.65 14.06 -12.05
N ASP A 303 -11.98 15.12 -11.32
CA ASP A 303 -11.09 16.23 -11.02
C ASP A 303 -9.97 15.87 -10.04
N SER A 304 -10.06 14.73 -9.36
CA SER A 304 -9.03 14.22 -8.46
C SER A 304 -8.05 13.25 -9.13
N VAL A 305 -8.17 13.01 -10.44
CA VAL A 305 -7.22 12.18 -11.20
C VAL A 305 -6.41 13.08 -12.13
N HIS A 306 -5.14 13.26 -11.80
CA HIS A 306 -4.20 14.11 -12.51
C HIS A 306 -3.21 13.27 -13.29
N VAL A 307 -3.23 13.41 -14.62
CA VAL A 307 -2.30 12.71 -15.49
C VAL A 307 -1.25 13.66 -16.03
N ARG A 308 0.01 13.25 -15.96
CA ARG A 308 1.14 13.92 -16.61
C ARG A 308 1.83 12.96 -17.55
N THR A 309 2.01 13.37 -18.80
CA THR A 309 2.79 12.62 -19.80
C THR A 309 4.22 13.15 -19.87
N MET A 310 5.17 12.24 -20.02
CA MET A 310 6.57 12.49 -20.30
C MET A 310 6.81 12.31 -21.80
N ASP A 311 7.64 13.16 -22.40
CA ASP A 311 7.98 13.07 -23.84
C ASP A 311 9.22 12.17 -24.05
N GLU A 312 9.20 11.02 -23.40
CA GLU A 312 10.27 10.03 -23.39
C GLU A 312 9.65 8.65 -23.63
N ASP A 313 10.26 7.86 -24.50
CA ASP A 313 9.89 6.47 -24.74
C ASP A 313 10.50 5.58 -23.66
N VAL A 314 9.79 4.53 -23.24
CA VAL A 314 10.33 3.55 -22.29
C VAL A 314 11.54 2.83 -22.87
N GLU A 315 12.59 2.70 -22.05
CA GLU A 315 13.78 1.93 -22.42
C GLU A 315 13.64 0.48 -21.99
N LEU A 316 13.70 -0.45 -22.95
CA LEU A 316 13.73 -1.89 -22.67
C LEU A 316 15.16 -2.37 -22.37
N PRO A 317 15.33 -3.26 -21.38
CA PRO A 317 16.56 -4.03 -21.22
C PRO A 317 16.90 -4.79 -22.51
N GLU A 318 18.19 -4.99 -22.79
CA GLU A 318 18.68 -5.59 -24.05
C GLU A 318 17.98 -6.92 -24.36
N GLU A 319 17.80 -7.79 -23.36
CA GLU A 319 17.14 -9.08 -23.57
C GLU A 319 15.68 -8.94 -24.02
N MET A 320 14.94 -7.98 -23.47
CA MET A 320 13.54 -7.74 -23.81
C MET A 320 13.39 -6.93 -25.10
N ALA A 321 14.35 -6.05 -25.40
CA ALA A 321 14.43 -5.38 -26.70
C ALA A 321 14.55 -6.39 -27.84
N ARG A 322 15.31 -7.48 -27.64
CA ARG A 322 15.37 -8.61 -28.59
C ARG A 322 14.02 -9.31 -28.74
N TRP A 323 13.31 -9.58 -27.64
CA TRP A 323 11.97 -10.19 -27.72
C TRP A 323 10.97 -9.29 -28.44
N ARG A 324 11.03 -7.97 -28.22
CA ARG A 324 10.23 -7.00 -28.96
C ARG A 324 10.53 -7.06 -30.46
N ALA A 325 11.81 -7.15 -30.84
CA ALA A 325 12.21 -7.29 -32.24
C ALA A 325 11.77 -8.63 -32.86
N GLU A 326 11.79 -9.73 -32.10
CA GLU A 326 11.23 -11.03 -32.51
C GLU A 326 9.72 -10.92 -32.81
N ILE A 327 8.96 -10.28 -31.91
CA ILE A 327 7.52 -10.04 -32.10
C ILE A 327 7.28 -9.20 -33.35
N GLU A 328 8.02 -8.12 -33.53
CA GLU A 328 7.89 -7.23 -34.69
C GLU A 328 8.15 -7.99 -36.01
N ALA A 329 9.22 -8.80 -36.06
CA ALA A 329 9.52 -9.64 -37.22
C ALA A 329 8.45 -10.72 -37.47
N GLU A 330 7.91 -11.33 -36.41
CA GLU A 330 6.83 -12.31 -36.50
C GLU A 330 5.54 -11.67 -37.05
N GLN A 331 5.11 -10.54 -36.49
CA GLN A 331 3.89 -9.85 -36.93
C GLN A 331 4.01 -9.37 -38.38
N GLU A 332 5.19 -8.88 -38.79
CA GLU A 332 5.46 -8.52 -40.18
C GLU A 332 5.41 -9.75 -41.10
N SER A 333 5.96 -10.88 -40.67
CA SER A 333 5.87 -12.14 -41.43
C SER A 333 4.43 -12.60 -41.60
N LEU A 334 3.61 -12.55 -40.54
CA LEU A 334 2.18 -12.87 -40.59
C LEU A 334 1.42 -11.94 -41.54
N ARG A 335 1.71 -10.64 -41.48
CA ARG A 335 1.14 -9.62 -42.38
C ARG A 335 1.47 -9.92 -43.84
N LEU A 336 2.73 -10.19 -44.16
CA LEU A 336 3.18 -10.53 -45.51
C LEU A 336 2.57 -11.86 -46.01
N ALA A 337 2.33 -12.80 -45.10
CA ALA A 337 1.67 -14.07 -45.39
C ALA A 337 0.13 -13.96 -45.50
N GLY A 338 -0.46 -12.77 -45.30
CA GLY A 338 -1.91 -12.57 -45.31
C GLY A 338 -2.65 -13.28 -44.17
N LYS A 339 -1.94 -13.62 -43.08
CA LYS A 339 -2.52 -14.24 -41.88
C LYS A 339 -3.00 -13.17 -40.90
N PRO A 340 -3.90 -13.49 -39.96
CA PRO A 340 -4.23 -12.60 -38.85
C PRO A 340 -2.96 -12.20 -38.10
N TYR A 341 -2.81 -10.91 -37.82
CA TYR A 341 -1.66 -10.31 -37.15
C TYR A 341 -2.13 -9.14 -36.29
N PHE A 342 -1.30 -8.72 -35.34
CA PHE A 342 -1.54 -7.56 -34.50
C PHE A 342 -0.78 -6.34 -35.02
N TRP A 343 -1.46 -5.19 -35.02
CA TRP A 343 -0.85 -3.90 -35.31
C TRP A 343 -0.13 -3.35 -34.07
N ASN A 344 1.03 -2.72 -34.25
CA ASN A 344 1.73 -2.04 -33.17
C ASN A 344 1.05 -0.69 -32.84
N GLY A 345 0.06 -0.72 -31.95
CA GLY A 345 -0.62 0.48 -31.47
C GLY A 345 0.23 1.27 -30.46
N LEU A 346 0.22 2.60 -30.54
CA LEU A 346 0.89 3.45 -29.55
C LEU A 346 0.06 3.53 -28.26
N ASN A 347 0.68 3.26 -27.11
CA ASN A 347 0.05 3.29 -25.80
C ASN A 347 0.97 3.96 -24.76
N PHE A 348 0.53 4.03 -23.51
CA PHE A 348 1.36 4.58 -22.44
C PHE A 348 1.83 3.50 -21.47
N ALA A 349 3.00 3.74 -20.90
CA ALA A 349 3.50 3.04 -19.74
C ALA A 349 3.23 3.85 -18.47
N VAL A 350 2.77 3.21 -17.40
CA VAL A 350 2.69 3.82 -16.07
C VAL A 350 4.08 3.80 -15.46
N ASP A 351 4.65 4.98 -15.25
CA ASP A 351 5.99 5.15 -14.71
C ASP A 351 5.94 5.46 -13.21
N GLN A 352 4.98 6.27 -12.78
CA GLN A 352 4.80 6.57 -11.36
C GLN A 352 3.33 6.80 -11.04
N VAL A 353 2.91 6.29 -9.88
CA VAL A 353 1.64 6.62 -9.27
C VAL A 353 1.89 7.20 -7.88
N THR A 354 1.25 8.32 -7.58
CA THR A 354 1.29 8.93 -6.24
C THR A 354 -0.14 9.22 -5.82
N ILE A 355 -0.48 8.88 -4.59
CA ILE A 355 -1.81 9.08 -4.03
C ILE A 355 -1.68 10.04 -2.86
N GLY A 356 -2.33 11.20 -2.98
CA GLY A 356 -2.54 12.18 -1.92
C GLY A 356 -3.97 12.14 -1.40
N ARG A 357 -4.27 13.02 -0.45
CA ARG A 357 -5.61 13.20 0.13
C ARG A 357 -5.91 14.70 0.24
N VAL A 358 -7.14 15.10 -0.05
CA VAL A 358 -7.63 16.46 0.24
C VAL A 358 -7.85 16.59 1.74
N ALA A 359 -7.23 17.60 2.36
CA ALA A 359 -7.17 17.73 3.82
C ALA A 359 -8.54 17.82 4.51
N GLU A 360 -9.54 18.40 3.84
CA GLU A 360 -10.87 18.62 4.43
C GLU A 360 -11.81 17.42 4.29
N THR A 361 -11.65 16.62 3.24
CA THR A 361 -12.60 15.55 2.88
C THR A 361 -11.99 14.15 2.94
N GLU A 362 -10.67 14.05 3.09
CA GLU A 362 -9.90 12.80 2.93
C GLU A 362 -10.14 12.11 1.57
N ALA A 363 -10.67 12.86 0.59
CA ALA A 363 -10.87 12.35 -0.75
C ALA A 363 -9.50 12.10 -1.41
N PRO A 364 -9.32 10.98 -2.14
CA PRO A 364 -8.05 10.67 -2.79
C PRO A 364 -7.75 11.65 -3.92
N GLU A 365 -6.51 12.12 -4.00
CA GLU A 365 -5.93 12.75 -5.19
C GLU A 365 -4.93 11.78 -5.84
N ILE A 366 -5.19 11.36 -7.07
CA ILE A 366 -4.37 10.39 -7.79
C ILE A 366 -3.54 11.12 -8.84
N TYR A 367 -2.22 10.98 -8.76
CA TYR A 367 -1.27 11.54 -9.71
C TYR A 367 -0.62 10.40 -10.49
N LEU A 368 -0.86 10.36 -11.80
CA LEU A 368 -0.29 9.39 -12.73
C LEU A 368 0.78 10.07 -13.60
N ARG A 369 2.00 9.52 -13.60
CA ARG A 369 3.05 9.87 -14.55
C ARG A 369 3.16 8.77 -15.60
N LEU A 370 3.03 9.16 -16.87
CA LEU A 370 3.02 8.24 -18.00
C LEU A 370 4.21 8.50 -18.92
N GLN A 371 4.86 7.43 -19.39
CA GLN A 371 5.86 7.46 -20.46
C GLN A 371 5.28 6.88 -21.76
N ASN A 372 5.90 7.23 -22.89
CA ASN A 372 5.49 6.71 -24.18
C ASN A 372 5.88 5.22 -24.30
N SER A 373 4.95 4.39 -24.78
CA SER A 373 5.21 2.98 -25.07
C SER A 373 4.42 2.54 -26.32
N ASP A 374 4.45 1.24 -26.61
CA ASP A 374 3.68 0.62 -27.69
C ASP A 374 3.23 -0.82 -27.37
N TYR A 375 2.34 -1.33 -28.21
CA TYR A 375 1.73 -2.64 -28.04
C TYR A 375 2.75 -3.79 -28.14
N PHE A 376 3.80 -3.65 -28.94
CA PHE A 376 4.85 -4.68 -29.03
C PHE A 376 5.73 -4.71 -27.78
N THR A 377 5.99 -3.55 -27.17
CA THR A 377 6.64 -3.42 -25.86
C THR A 377 5.78 -4.07 -24.78
N PHE A 378 4.46 -3.85 -24.81
CA PHE A 378 3.51 -4.58 -23.97
C PHE A 378 3.62 -6.11 -24.17
N LEU A 379 3.54 -6.62 -25.41
CA LEU A 379 3.65 -8.06 -25.66
C LEU A 379 5.01 -8.65 -25.22
N ALA A 380 6.11 -7.89 -25.36
CA ALA A 380 7.42 -8.32 -24.87
C ALA A 380 7.46 -8.41 -23.33
N THR A 381 6.83 -7.45 -22.64
CA THR A 381 6.81 -7.37 -21.18
C THR A 381 5.84 -8.33 -20.52
N GLN A 382 4.80 -8.76 -21.25
CA GLN A 382 3.87 -9.79 -20.80
C GLN A 382 4.43 -11.22 -20.86
N GLN A 383 5.63 -11.44 -21.42
CA GLN A 383 6.33 -12.73 -21.36
C GLN A 383 6.99 -12.94 -19.98
N LEU A 384 6.23 -12.73 -18.91
CA LEU A 384 6.68 -12.65 -17.52
C LEU A 384 7.45 -13.88 -17.04
N ASP A 385 7.15 -15.04 -17.60
CA ASP A 385 7.71 -16.34 -17.22
C ASP A 385 8.68 -16.90 -18.29
N ARG A 386 8.94 -16.16 -19.37
CA ARG A 386 9.99 -16.51 -20.33
C ARG A 386 11.35 -16.31 -19.68
N GLN A 387 12.21 -17.32 -19.78
CA GLN A 387 13.54 -17.28 -19.19
C GLN A 387 14.51 -16.43 -20.01
N PHE A 388 15.29 -15.62 -19.31
CA PHE A 388 16.52 -15.02 -19.81
C PHE A 388 17.64 -16.07 -19.88
N ALA A 389 18.76 -15.70 -20.49
CA ALA A 389 19.90 -16.61 -20.68
C ALA A 389 20.53 -17.10 -19.37
N ASP A 390 20.37 -16.37 -18.27
CA ASP A 390 20.85 -16.73 -16.94
C ASP A 390 19.83 -17.55 -16.12
N GLY A 391 18.68 -17.90 -16.72
CA GLY A 391 17.63 -18.69 -16.09
C GLY A 391 16.63 -17.91 -15.24
N THR A 392 16.82 -16.60 -15.05
CA THR A 392 15.82 -15.72 -14.40
C THR A 392 14.71 -15.33 -15.38
N THR A 393 13.59 -14.78 -14.90
CA THR A 393 12.45 -14.32 -15.71
C THR A 393 12.13 -12.84 -15.44
N PRO A 394 11.40 -12.13 -16.32
CA PRO A 394 10.95 -10.76 -16.03
C PRO A 394 10.19 -10.65 -14.71
N ARG A 395 9.33 -11.64 -14.38
CA ARG A 395 8.62 -11.70 -13.10
C ARG A 395 9.59 -11.70 -11.93
N SER A 396 10.63 -12.53 -11.97
CA SER A 396 11.61 -12.62 -10.87
C SER A 396 12.58 -11.43 -10.78
N ARG A 397 12.84 -10.73 -11.89
CA ARG A 397 13.80 -9.61 -11.92
C ARG A 397 13.17 -8.26 -11.61
N TYR A 398 11.94 -8.05 -12.08
CA TYR A 398 11.35 -6.71 -12.13
C TYR A 398 10.05 -6.59 -11.34
N LEU A 399 9.37 -7.69 -10.99
CA LEU A 399 8.12 -7.62 -10.23
C LEU A 399 8.37 -8.06 -8.79
N ASP A 400 8.24 -7.13 -7.85
CA ASP A 400 8.18 -7.47 -6.44
C ASP A 400 6.75 -7.85 -6.04
N PRO A 401 6.49 -9.09 -5.55
CA PRO A 401 5.17 -9.45 -5.07
C PRO A 401 4.70 -8.67 -3.83
N TYR A 402 5.60 -8.00 -3.11
CA TYR A 402 5.31 -7.26 -1.86
C TYR A 402 5.26 -5.73 -2.02
N ASP A 403 5.85 -5.21 -3.10
CA ASP A 403 5.78 -3.83 -3.54
C ASP A 403 5.44 -3.77 -5.05
N PRO A 404 4.17 -4.00 -5.40
CA PRO A 404 3.73 -4.00 -6.79
C PRO A 404 3.73 -2.60 -7.42
N MET A 405 4.17 -1.57 -6.71
CA MET A 405 4.26 -0.19 -7.19
C MET A 405 5.68 0.19 -7.62
N ASP A 406 6.70 -0.42 -7.01
CA ASP A 406 8.11 -0.21 -7.35
C ASP A 406 8.52 -1.07 -8.54
N VAL A 407 8.08 -0.66 -9.73
CA VAL A 407 8.30 -1.41 -10.97
C VAL A 407 8.84 -0.47 -12.05
N PRO A 408 9.87 -0.86 -12.82
CA PRO A 408 10.34 -0.05 -13.94
C PRO A 408 9.22 0.25 -14.95
N ALA A 409 9.16 1.48 -15.44
CA ALA A 409 8.08 1.97 -16.32
C ALA A 409 7.75 1.02 -17.48
N PHE A 410 8.76 0.42 -18.12
CA PHE A 410 8.54 -0.48 -19.26
C PHE A 410 7.65 -1.67 -18.93
N MET A 411 7.66 -2.17 -17.68
CA MET A 411 6.77 -3.27 -17.26
C MET A 411 5.31 -2.82 -17.15
N GLY A 412 5.07 -1.53 -16.89
CA GLY A 412 3.76 -0.91 -16.82
C GLY A 412 3.19 -0.47 -18.17
N SER A 413 3.62 -1.06 -19.30
CA SER A 413 3.27 -0.67 -20.69
C SER A 413 1.81 -0.90 -21.10
N SER A 414 0.87 -0.82 -20.16
CA SER A 414 -0.56 -0.80 -20.43
C SER A 414 -1.32 -0.17 -19.27
N PHE A 415 -2.42 0.54 -19.59
CA PHE A 415 -3.42 0.98 -18.62
C PHE A 415 -4.82 0.66 -19.17
N GLY A 416 -5.60 -0.11 -18.44
CA GLY A 416 -6.96 -0.51 -18.83
C GLY A 416 -8.06 0.15 -17.99
N THR A 417 -9.22 0.39 -18.58
CA THR A 417 -10.44 0.78 -17.87
C THR A 417 -11.45 -0.36 -17.97
N ASN A 418 -12.11 -0.69 -16.86
CA ASN A 418 -13.12 -1.73 -16.79
C ASN A 418 -14.40 -1.13 -16.21
N VAL A 419 -15.52 -1.23 -16.93
CA VAL A 419 -16.77 -0.59 -16.53
C VAL A 419 -17.85 -1.61 -16.23
N ALA A 420 -18.48 -1.49 -15.06
CA ALA A 420 -19.75 -2.14 -14.74
C ALA A 420 -20.90 -1.23 -15.15
N VAL A 421 -21.83 -1.73 -15.98
CA VAL A 421 -22.96 -0.97 -16.48
C VAL A 421 -24.25 -1.49 -15.87
N ILE A 422 -24.97 -0.59 -15.19
CA ILE A 422 -26.27 -0.87 -14.58
C ILE A 422 -27.34 -0.15 -15.38
N THR A 423 -28.29 -0.89 -15.92
CA THR A 423 -29.43 -0.34 -16.66
C THR A 423 -30.40 0.38 -15.73
N ARG A 424 -31.31 1.17 -16.31
CA ARG A 424 -32.32 1.92 -15.54
C ARG A 424 -33.22 1.04 -14.67
N ASP A 425 -33.53 -0.15 -15.16
CA ASP A 425 -34.31 -1.20 -14.48
C ASP A 425 -33.44 -2.12 -13.62
N GLU A 426 -32.28 -1.64 -13.16
CA GLU A 426 -31.39 -2.29 -12.20
C GLU A 426 -30.90 -3.69 -12.65
N LYS A 427 -30.54 -3.83 -13.93
CA LYS A 427 -29.81 -4.99 -14.43
C LYS A 427 -28.33 -4.66 -14.62
N LEU A 428 -27.45 -5.51 -14.10
CA LEU A 428 -26.03 -5.52 -14.43
C LEU A 428 -25.84 -6.21 -15.79
N ILE A 429 -25.11 -5.55 -16.68
CA ILE A 429 -24.67 -6.13 -17.95
C ILE A 429 -23.32 -6.83 -17.71
N VAL A 430 -23.20 -8.10 -18.07
CA VAL A 430 -21.93 -8.85 -18.00
C VAL A 430 -21.57 -9.32 -19.40
N SER A 431 -20.35 -9.06 -19.85
CA SER A 431 -19.90 -9.44 -21.19
C SER A 431 -19.04 -10.70 -21.13
N ARG A 432 -19.13 -11.54 -22.16
CA ARG A 432 -18.24 -12.68 -22.35
C ARG A 432 -17.38 -12.45 -23.59
N ARG A 433 -16.07 -12.53 -23.43
CA ARG A 433 -15.10 -12.32 -24.52
C ARG A 433 -15.25 -13.41 -25.57
N SER A 434 -15.21 -13.03 -26.85
CA SER A 434 -15.00 -13.95 -27.97
C SER A 434 -13.79 -14.88 -27.76
N GLN A 435 -13.79 -16.04 -28.43
CA GLN A 435 -12.64 -16.97 -28.43
C GLN A 435 -11.45 -16.48 -29.27
N THR A 436 -11.58 -15.38 -30.02
CA THR A 436 -10.60 -14.92 -31.02
C THR A 436 -9.71 -13.74 -30.56
N VAL A 437 -9.82 -13.30 -29.30
CA VAL A 437 -9.03 -12.19 -28.75
C VAL A 437 -7.64 -12.64 -28.27
N GLY A 438 -6.65 -11.73 -28.33
CA GLY A 438 -5.25 -12.02 -28.01
C GLY A 438 -4.94 -12.27 -26.52
N SER A 439 -5.87 -11.95 -25.61
CA SER A 439 -5.75 -12.23 -24.17
C SER A 439 -7.06 -12.76 -23.58
N HIS A 440 -6.97 -13.84 -22.80
CA HIS A 440 -8.05 -14.51 -22.04
C HIS A 440 -9.33 -14.87 -22.84
N PRO A 441 -9.25 -15.70 -23.90
CA PRO A 441 -10.40 -16.04 -24.74
C PRO A 441 -11.49 -16.82 -23.98
N GLY A 442 -12.76 -16.50 -24.24
CA GLY A 442 -13.93 -17.23 -23.68
C GLY A 442 -14.27 -16.93 -22.22
N THR A 443 -13.51 -16.04 -21.57
CA THR A 443 -13.72 -15.59 -20.19
C THR A 443 -14.86 -14.58 -20.06
N TRP A 444 -15.52 -14.59 -18.90
CA TRP A 444 -16.43 -13.55 -18.47
C TRP A 444 -15.66 -12.31 -18.04
N ASN A 445 -16.15 -11.14 -18.39
CA ASN A 445 -15.46 -9.87 -18.21
C ASN A 445 -16.42 -8.74 -17.75
N SER A 446 -15.87 -7.55 -17.54
CA SER A 446 -16.63 -6.31 -17.32
C SER A 446 -17.64 -6.04 -18.43
N SER A 447 -18.60 -5.15 -18.18
CA SER A 447 -19.60 -4.76 -19.19
C SER A 447 -18.95 -4.12 -20.40
N ALA A 448 -17.97 -3.24 -20.15
CA ALA A 448 -17.08 -2.69 -21.17
C ALA A 448 -15.63 -2.68 -20.67
N ASN A 449 -14.66 -2.80 -21.58
CA ASN A 449 -13.23 -2.71 -21.31
C ASN A 449 -12.55 -1.86 -22.38
N GLU A 450 -11.64 -0.98 -21.99
CA GLU A 450 -10.94 -0.13 -22.95
C GLU A 450 -9.52 0.19 -22.48
N ALA A 451 -8.57 0.18 -23.41
CA ALA A 451 -7.17 0.47 -23.12
C ALA A 451 -6.81 1.92 -23.48
N LEU A 452 -5.96 2.53 -22.65
CA LEU A 452 -5.45 3.87 -22.89
C LEU A 452 -4.57 3.90 -24.16
N SER A 453 -4.85 4.84 -25.06
CA SER A 453 -4.24 4.96 -26.39
C SER A 453 -3.60 6.33 -26.59
N ARG A 454 -2.35 6.35 -27.06
CA ARG A 454 -1.66 7.61 -27.40
C ARG A 454 -2.25 8.30 -28.62
N VAL A 455 -2.84 7.54 -29.54
CA VAL A 455 -3.38 8.11 -30.80
C VAL A 455 -4.70 8.81 -30.55
N VAL A 456 -5.54 8.22 -29.70
CA VAL A 456 -6.92 8.69 -29.48
C VAL A 456 -7.00 9.62 -28.27
N ASP A 457 -6.33 9.27 -27.17
CA ASP A 457 -6.55 9.93 -25.88
C ASP A 457 -5.58 11.09 -25.62
N ASN A 458 -4.59 11.32 -26.50
CA ASN A 458 -3.67 12.48 -26.47
C ASN A 458 -4.17 13.65 -27.34
N ALA A 459 -5.50 13.84 -27.41
CA ALA A 459 -6.10 14.86 -28.27
C ALA A 459 -5.61 16.27 -27.87
N ALA A 460 -5.14 17.04 -28.87
CA ALA A 460 -4.73 18.45 -28.72
C ALA A 460 -3.55 18.74 -27.77
N ARG A 461 -2.59 17.81 -27.60
CA ARG A 461 -1.41 17.94 -26.71
C ARG A 461 -1.77 18.15 -25.23
N ARG A 462 -2.92 17.66 -24.80
CA ARG A 462 -3.31 17.60 -23.39
C ARG A 462 -3.04 16.20 -22.87
N ALA A 463 -2.65 16.09 -21.61
CA ALA A 463 -2.54 14.80 -20.96
C ALA A 463 -3.89 14.03 -21.05
N PRO A 464 -3.86 12.71 -21.23
CA PRO A 464 -5.07 11.93 -21.38
C PRO A 464 -5.90 11.95 -20.08
N ASN A 465 -7.20 11.83 -20.24
CA ASN A 465 -8.14 11.72 -19.13
C ASN A 465 -8.67 10.27 -19.06
N ILE A 466 -8.45 9.60 -17.93
CA ILE A 466 -8.83 8.19 -17.74
C ILE A 466 -10.34 7.97 -17.83
N PHE A 467 -11.17 8.97 -17.45
CA PHE A 467 -12.62 8.90 -17.61
C PHE A 467 -13.03 8.94 -19.07
N ASP A 468 -12.33 9.70 -19.92
CA ASP A 468 -12.60 9.74 -21.36
C ASP A 468 -12.31 8.39 -22.03
N VAL A 469 -11.28 7.66 -21.56
CA VAL A 469 -11.02 6.28 -21.99
C VAL A 469 -12.20 5.36 -21.66
N ALA A 470 -12.72 5.44 -20.43
CA ALA A 470 -13.90 4.65 -20.05
C ALA A 470 -15.15 5.03 -20.85
N ARG A 471 -15.36 6.32 -21.15
CA ARG A 471 -16.45 6.79 -22.03
C ARG A 471 -16.29 6.25 -23.46
N ARG A 472 -15.07 6.21 -23.97
CA ARG A 472 -14.75 5.62 -25.28
C ARG A 472 -15.10 4.14 -25.31
N GLY A 473 -14.70 3.37 -24.30
CA GLY A 473 -15.10 1.97 -24.15
C GLY A 473 -16.61 1.77 -24.15
N LEU A 474 -17.37 2.58 -23.40
CA LEU A 474 -18.83 2.53 -23.39
C LEU A 474 -19.46 2.86 -24.76
N SER A 475 -18.86 3.80 -25.50
CA SER A 475 -19.32 4.17 -26.84
C SER A 475 -18.99 3.10 -27.88
N GLU A 476 -17.75 2.63 -27.91
CA GLU A 476 -17.27 1.66 -28.90
C GLU A 476 -17.83 0.27 -28.66
N GLU A 477 -17.81 -0.19 -27.39
CA GLU A 477 -18.24 -1.53 -27.05
C GLU A 477 -19.75 -1.63 -26.92
N LEU A 478 -20.43 -0.65 -26.33
CA LEU A 478 -21.85 -0.75 -25.97
C LEU A 478 -22.77 0.23 -26.72
N ALA A 479 -22.23 1.09 -27.58
CA ALA A 479 -22.98 2.14 -28.28
C ALA A 479 -23.76 3.07 -27.34
N LEU A 480 -23.18 3.38 -26.17
CA LEU A 480 -23.75 4.27 -25.16
C LEU A 480 -23.13 5.66 -25.24
N SER A 481 -23.96 6.69 -25.36
CA SER A 481 -23.53 8.09 -25.39
C SER A 481 -23.34 8.63 -23.97
N ALA A 482 -22.40 9.57 -23.78
CA ALA A 482 -22.01 10.08 -22.45
C ALA A 482 -23.17 10.74 -21.66
N ASP A 483 -24.21 11.24 -22.34
CA ASP A 483 -25.41 11.81 -21.74
C ASP A 483 -26.39 10.76 -21.20
N GLU A 484 -26.26 9.50 -21.62
CA GLU A 484 -27.14 8.40 -21.25
C GLU A 484 -26.82 7.82 -19.88
N TYR A 485 -25.68 8.16 -19.26
CA TYR A 485 -25.24 7.58 -17.99
C TYR A 485 -24.61 8.58 -17.02
N ARG A 486 -24.46 8.16 -15.76
CA ARG A 486 -23.51 8.75 -14.80
C ARG A 486 -22.35 7.78 -14.65
N LEU A 487 -21.13 8.30 -14.72
CA LEU A 487 -19.89 7.54 -14.62
C LEU A 487 -19.17 7.90 -13.32
N SER A 488 -18.68 6.90 -12.61
CA SER A 488 -17.94 7.06 -11.36
C SER A 488 -16.78 6.09 -11.32
N MET A 489 -15.58 6.56 -10.94
CA MET A 489 -14.45 5.67 -10.71
C MET A 489 -14.57 5.08 -9.31
N LEU A 490 -14.48 3.75 -9.21
CA LEU A 490 -14.58 3.00 -7.95
C LEU A 490 -13.21 2.71 -7.34
N ALA A 491 -12.21 2.43 -8.19
CA ALA A 491 -10.88 2.06 -7.73
C ALA A 491 -9.81 2.23 -8.82
N LEU A 492 -8.58 2.48 -8.37
CA LEU A 492 -7.34 2.26 -9.12
C LEU A 492 -6.77 0.89 -8.73
N THR A 493 -6.27 0.14 -9.70
CA THR A 493 -5.96 -1.29 -9.53
C THR A 493 -4.73 -1.73 -10.30
N ILE A 494 -4.15 -2.85 -9.88
CA ILE A 494 -3.13 -3.60 -10.60
C ILE A 494 -3.61 -5.06 -10.69
N ASP A 495 -3.51 -5.69 -11.85
CA ASP A 495 -3.55 -7.16 -11.94
C ASP A 495 -2.15 -7.71 -11.63
N LYS A 496 -1.95 -8.36 -10.47
CA LYS A 496 -0.64 -8.88 -10.05
C LYS A 496 -0.15 -10.03 -10.95
N GLY A 497 -1.05 -10.76 -11.60
CA GLY A 497 -0.71 -11.89 -12.46
C GLY A 497 0.03 -11.44 -13.71
N THR A 498 -0.43 -10.33 -14.29
CA THR A 498 0.04 -9.74 -15.56
C THR A 498 0.79 -8.41 -15.38
N HIS A 499 0.82 -7.88 -14.16
CA HIS A 499 1.29 -6.54 -13.81
C HIS A 499 0.70 -5.43 -14.71
N GLN A 500 -0.62 -5.48 -14.90
CA GLN A 500 -1.33 -4.48 -15.69
C GLN A 500 -2.04 -3.47 -14.79
N TRP A 501 -1.79 -2.19 -15.04
CA TRP A 501 -2.52 -1.12 -14.39
C TRP A 501 -3.93 -1.01 -14.93
N GLY A 502 -4.87 -0.67 -14.05
CA GLY A 502 -6.23 -0.39 -14.47
C GLY A 502 -7.06 0.44 -13.51
N ALA A 503 -8.19 0.93 -14.02
CA ALA A 503 -9.20 1.63 -13.25
C ALA A 503 -10.57 0.95 -13.40
N LEU A 504 -11.30 0.87 -12.29
CA LEU A 504 -12.63 0.26 -12.22
C LEU A 504 -13.68 1.37 -12.17
N PHE A 505 -14.71 1.26 -13.00
CA PHE A 505 -15.75 2.27 -13.16
C PHE A 505 -17.15 1.68 -13.01
N LEU A 506 -18.08 2.50 -12.52
CA LEU A 506 -19.51 2.23 -12.51
C LEU A 506 -20.21 3.22 -13.43
N ALA A 507 -20.94 2.72 -14.42
CA ALA A 507 -21.83 3.48 -15.27
C ALA A 507 -23.29 3.12 -14.94
N ARG A 508 -24.08 4.10 -14.47
CA ARG A 508 -25.52 3.94 -14.24
C ARG A 508 -26.30 4.63 -15.34
N LEU A 509 -27.07 3.87 -16.11
CA LEU A 509 -27.88 4.39 -17.20
C LEU A 509 -29.07 5.19 -16.64
N ARG A 510 -29.30 6.38 -17.18
CA ARG A 510 -30.37 7.29 -16.75
C ARG A 510 -31.72 6.88 -17.31
N GLY A 511 -31.74 6.48 -18.58
CA GLY A 511 -32.95 6.28 -19.37
C GLY A 511 -33.13 4.86 -19.91
N VAL A 512 -32.03 4.20 -20.27
CA VAL A 512 -32.03 2.95 -21.03
C VAL A 512 -32.27 1.75 -20.12
N THR A 513 -33.34 1.02 -20.40
CA THR A 513 -33.68 -0.27 -19.75
C THR A 513 -32.93 -1.43 -20.38
N SER A 514 -32.89 -2.56 -19.68
CA SER A 514 -32.27 -3.80 -20.16
C SER A 514 -32.90 -4.32 -21.45
N HIS A 515 -34.23 -4.20 -21.59
CA HIS A 515 -34.94 -4.56 -22.81
C HIS A 515 -34.54 -3.66 -23.99
N GLU A 516 -34.46 -2.34 -23.78
CA GLU A 516 -34.02 -1.40 -24.81
C GLU A 516 -32.56 -1.62 -25.21
N PHE A 517 -31.70 -1.91 -24.24
CA PHE A 517 -30.29 -2.24 -24.49
C PHE A 517 -30.15 -3.44 -25.42
N ILE A 518 -30.83 -4.56 -25.12
CA ILE A 518 -30.84 -5.75 -25.98
C ILE A 518 -31.45 -5.43 -27.36
N ALA A 519 -32.54 -4.65 -27.40
CA ALA A 519 -33.20 -4.31 -28.65
C ALA A 519 -32.35 -3.39 -29.55
N ARG A 520 -31.49 -2.53 -28.98
CA ARG A 520 -30.50 -1.75 -29.74
C ARG A 520 -29.43 -2.66 -30.34
N ARG A 521 -28.96 -3.64 -29.57
CA ARG A 521 -27.98 -4.64 -30.02
C ARG A 521 -28.49 -5.51 -31.17
N SER A 522 -29.72 -6.01 -31.07
CA SER A 522 -30.31 -6.84 -32.15
C SER A 522 -30.55 -6.07 -33.47
N ARG A 523 -30.52 -4.74 -33.45
CA ARG A 523 -30.69 -3.88 -34.64
C ARG A 523 -29.36 -3.45 -35.29
N GLY A 524 -28.24 -3.57 -34.57
CA GLY A 524 -26.91 -3.26 -35.10
C GLY A 524 -26.30 -4.47 -35.81
N VAL A 525 -26.50 -4.61 -37.12
CA VAL A 525 -25.85 -5.67 -37.90
C VAL A 525 -24.43 -5.27 -38.28
N SER A 526 -23.42 -5.95 -37.72
CA SER A 526 -22.21 -6.36 -38.42
C SER A 526 -21.49 -7.46 -37.62
N ASP A 527 -20.82 -8.37 -38.33
CA ASP A 527 -20.12 -9.59 -37.88
C ASP A 527 -19.18 -9.45 -36.65
N LYS A 528 -18.91 -8.22 -36.18
CA LYS A 528 -18.13 -7.96 -34.96
C LYS A 528 -18.85 -8.38 -33.67
N TRP A 529 -20.19 -8.41 -33.66
CA TRP A 529 -20.99 -8.54 -32.44
C TRP A 529 -21.68 -9.90 -32.27
N GLU A 530 -21.60 -10.79 -33.26
CA GLU A 530 -22.16 -12.15 -33.15
C GLU A 530 -21.41 -13.03 -32.14
N HIS A 531 -20.21 -12.61 -31.73
CA HIS A 531 -19.31 -13.40 -30.90
C HIS A 531 -19.28 -13.02 -29.41
N ASP A 532 -19.77 -11.83 -29.04
CA ASP A 532 -19.82 -11.37 -27.65
C ASP A 532 -21.22 -11.58 -27.07
N ARG A 533 -21.31 -12.43 -26.04
CA ARG A 533 -22.57 -12.66 -25.33
C ARG A 533 -22.65 -11.74 -24.13
N HIS A 534 -23.73 -10.95 -24.05
CA HIS A 534 -24.08 -10.21 -22.84
C HIS A 534 -25.13 -10.97 -22.04
N GLU A 535 -24.88 -11.16 -20.75
CA GLU A 535 -25.89 -11.63 -19.80
C GLU A 535 -26.37 -10.47 -18.93
N LEU A 536 -27.66 -10.49 -18.60
CA LEU A 536 -28.31 -9.50 -17.75
C LEU A 536 -28.62 -10.15 -16.40
N VAL A 537 -28.09 -9.57 -15.33
CA VAL A 537 -28.24 -10.07 -13.97
C VAL A 537 -28.96 -9.03 -13.13
N ASP A 538 -29.90 -9.42 -12.28
CA ASP A 538 -30.50 -8.51 -11.31
C ASP A 538 -29.41 -7.88 -10.43
N PHE A 539 -29.37 -6.54 -10.36
CA PHE A 539 -28.34 -5.82 -9.61
C PHE A 539 -28.65 -5.74 -8.12
N GLU A 540 -28.66 -6.93 -7.53
CA GLU A 540 -28.85 -7.22 -6.12
C GLU A 540 -27.74 -8.16 -5.64
N ILE A 541 -27.46 -8.16 -4.33
CA ILE A 541 -26.33 -8.90 -3.78
C ILE A 541 -26.45 -10.41 -4.07
N GLU A 542 -27.62 -11.01 -3.85
CA GLU A 542 -27.81 -12.46 -4.03
C GLU A 542 -27.72 -12.90 -5.50
N PRO A 543 -28.46 -12.33 -6.46
CA PRO A 543 -28.35 -12.69 -7.87
C PRO A 543 -26.93 -12.54 -8.43
N VAL A 544 -26.24 -11.43 -8.14
CA VAL A 544 -24.85 -11.23 -8.60
C VAL A 544 -23.89 -12.22 -7.94
N THR A 545 -24.02 -12.47 -6.63
CA THR A 545 -23.21 -13.48 -5.93
C THR A 545 -23.43 -14.86 -6.55
N ARG A 546 -24.68 -15.28 -6.78
CA ARG A 546 -24.96 -16.58 -7.43
C ARG A 546 -24.41 -16.66 -8.84
N PHE A 547 -24.44 -15.55 -9.58
CA PHE A 547 -23.92 -15.49 -10.94
C PHE A 547 -22.39 -15.69 -10.97
N ILE A 548 -21.68 -14.96 -10.12
CA ILE A 548 -20.20 -14.96 -10.04
C ILE A 548 -19.67 -16.32 -9.59
N PHE A 549 -20.30 -16.90 -8.55
CA PHE A 549 -19.87 -18.16 -7.93
C PHE A 549 -20.54 -19.39 -8.54
N HIS A 550 -21.22 -19.26 -9.68
CA HIS A 550 -21.78 -20.42 -10.36
C HIS A 550 -20.64 -21.37 -10.76
N PRO A 551 -20.74 -22.70 -10.49
CA PRO A 551 -19.65 -23.65 -10.78
C PRO A 551 -19.14 -23.60 -12.22
N ASP A 552 -20.04 -23.45 -13.20
CA ASP A 552 -19.67 -23.33 -14.63
C ASP A 552 -18.93 -22.03 -15.00
N ARG A 553 -18.83 -21.06 -14.08
CA ARG A 553 -18.23 -19.73 -14.34
C ARG A 553 -17.10 -19.38 -13.38
N ALA A 554 -17.03 -19.98 -12.19
CA ALA A 554 -16.15 -19.56 -11.10
C ALA A 554 -14.67 -19.44 -11.51
N ASP A 555 -14.20 -20.32 -12.42
CA ASP A 555 -12.82 -20.33 -12.91
C ASP A 555 -12.63 -19.64 -14.27
N LEU A 556 -13.67 -19.00 -14.81
CA LEU A 556 -13.71 -18.43 -16.16
C LEU A 556 -13.82 -16.90 -16.15
N TRP A 557 -13.39 -16.24 -15.06
CA TRP A 557 -13.43 -14.78 -14.94
C TRP A 557 -12.11 -14.15 -15.36
N SER A 558 -12.18 -12.97 -15.99
CA SER A 558 -11.04 -12.07 -16.01
C SER A 558 -10.67 -11.66 -14.58
N PRO A 559 -9.38 -11.44 -14.25
CA PRO A 559 -8.96 -11.13 -12.88
C PRO A 559 -9.67 -9.92 -12.26
N THR A 560 -10.05 -8.94 -13.08
CA THR A 560 -10.62 -7.65 -12.66
C THR A 560 -12.13 -7.69 -12.45
N ALA A 561 -12.86 -8.56 -13.17
CA ALA A 561 -14.33 -8.51 -13.22
C ALA A 561 -15.03 -8.82 -11.89
N PRO A 562 -14.64 -9.85 -11.11
CA PRO A 562 -15.25 -10.11 -9.81
C PRO A 562 -15.09 -8.94 -8.84
N GLY A 563 -13.88 -8.35 -8.77
CA GLY A 563 -13.61 -7.18 -7.94
C GLY A 563 -14.43 -5.96 -8.36
N LEU A 564 -14.53 -5.71 -9.67
CA LEU A 564 -15.38 -4.65 -10.22
C LEU A 564 -16.85 -4.79 -9.80
N PHE A 565 -17.45 -5.98 -9.94
CA PHE A 565 -18.85 -6.17 -9.60
C PHE A 565 -19.11 -6.15 -8.09
N TYR A 566 -18.16 -6.65 -7.30
CA TYR A 566 -18.19 -6.47 -5.84
C TYR A 566 -18.18 -4.98 -5.48
N LEU A 567 -17.23 -4.19 -5.98
CA LEU A 567 -17.15 -2.76 -5.67
C LEU A 567 -18.38 -1.99 -6.18
N ALA A 568 -18.96 -2.40 -7.31
CA ALA A 568 -20.23 -1.83 -7.78
C ALA A 568 -21.38 -2.11 -6.79
N LEU A 569 -21.48 -3.32 -6.25
CA LEU A 569 -22.46 -3.65 -5.20
C LEU A 569 -22.19 -2.83 -3.93
N VAL A 570 -20.92 -2.70 -3.52
CA VAL A 570 -20.51 -1.89 -2.36
C VAL A 570 -20.96 -0.44 -2.54
N SER A 571 -20.80 0.14 -3.73
CA SER A 571 -21.27 1.49 -4.04
C SER A 571 -22.77 1.69 -3.85
N LYS A 572 -23.58 0.61 -3.98
CA LYS A 572 -25.03 0.67 -3.79
C LYS A 572 -25.46 0.36 -2.36
N TYR A 573 -24.87 -0.67 -1.75
CA TYR A 573 -25.38 -1.28 -0.53
C TYR A 573 -24.47 -1.09 0.70
N GLY A 574 -23.25 -0.59 0.51
CA GLY A 574 -22.20 -0.52 1.53
C GLY A 574 -21.50 -1.86 1.75
N ARG A 575 -20.23 -1.83 2.17
CA ARG A 575 -19.37 -3.02 2.29
C ARG A 575 -19.95 -4.08 3.21
N VAL A 576 -20.38 -3.66 4.40
CA VAL A 576 -20.91 -4.55 5.44
C VAL A 576 -22.12 -5.36 4.96
N ALA A 577 -23.01 -4.75 4.18
CA ALA A 577 -24.18 -5.43 3.65
C ALA A 577 -23.81 -6.46 2.58
N VAL A 578 -22.93 -6.08 1.65
CA VAL A 578 -22.44 -6.97 0.59
C VAL A 578 -21.75 -8.20 1.19
N GLU A 579 -20.80 -8.00 2.09
CA GLU A 579 -20.05 -9.11 2.70
C GLU A 579 -20.97 -10.06 3.48
N ARG A 580 -21.87 -9.50 4.30
CA ARG A 580 -22.79 -10.29 5.13
C ARG A 580 -23.77 -11.12 4.29
N GLU A 581 -24.41 -10.51 3.29
CA GLU A 581 -25.40 -11.21 2.48
C GLU A 581 -24.73 -12.19 1.50
N SER A 582 -23.59 -11.83 0.89
CA SER A 582 -22.82 -12.76 0.07
C SER A 582 -22.38 -13.99 0.88
N ALA A 583 -21.88 -13.82 2.12
CA ALA A 583 -21.50 -14.95 2.97
C ALA A 583 -22.68 -15.91 3.24
N ARG A 584 -23.90 -15.37 3.44
CA ARG A 584 -25.12 -16.18 3.60
C ARG A 584 -25.49 -16.93 2.34
N VAL A 585 -25.38 -16.30 1.18
CA VAL A 585 -25.68 -16.92 -0.13
C VAL A 585 -24.69 -18.06 -0.40
N LEU A 586 -23.40 -17.82 -0.16
CA LEU A 586 -22.35 -18.83 -0.34
C LEU A 586 -22.53 -20.02 0.61
N ALA A 587 -22.88 -19.79 1.87
CA ALA A 587 -23.20 -20.88 2.80
C ALA A 587 -24.38 -21.74 2.32
N ARG A 588 -25.40 -21.14 1.70
CA ARG A 588 -26.53 -21.90 1.12
C ARG A 588 -26.12 -22.72 -0.11
N LEU A 589 -25.20 -22.20 -0.93
CA LEU A 589 -24.68 -22.90 -2.11
C LEU A 589 -23.78 -24.10 -1.76
N GLN A 590 -23.18 -24.12 -0.57
CA GLN A 590 -22.38 -25.25 -0.07
C GLN A 590 -23.23 -26.38 0.54
N HIS A 591 -24.50 -26.11 0.86
CA HIS A 591 -25.40 -27.02 1.57
C HIS A 591 -26.62 -27.48 0.75
N GLY A 592 -26.76 -27.02 -0.49
CA GLY A 592 -27.83 -27.42 -1.41
C GLY A 592 -27.24 -27.88 -2.73
#